data_AF-A0A359BL35-F1
#
_entry.id   AF-A0A359BL35-F1
#
_cell.length_a   1.000
_cell.length_b   1.000
_cell.length_c   1.000
_cell.angle_alpha   90.00
_cell.angle_beta   90.00
_cell.angle_gamma   90.00
#
_symmetry.space_group_name_H-M   'P 1'
#
loop_
_entity.id
_entity.type
_entity.pdbx_description
1 polymer ?
#
loop_
_entity_poly.entity_id
_entity_poly.type
_entity_poly.pdbx_seq_one_letter_code
_entity_poly.pdbx_strand_id
1 'polypeptide(L)'
;MDDRKLVAALIIKVITGQMLVRDAILHFPKDSQDVNIVTAYHALVHYEADEDFRTQDSEYREEQNNYLIFIAEILNNGKELPKNIIKEYEPYYTVRRMPTTTRFKNVLKLLCKFLNI
;
A
#
# COMPACT_ATOMS: atom_id res chain seq x y z
N MET A 1 17.25 4.41 -9.66
CA MET A 1 15.81 4.20 -9.97
C MET A 1 15.05 4.98 -8.92
N ASP A 2 14.01 5.71 -9.30
CA ASP A 2 13.23 6.52 -8.34
C ASP A 2 12.21 5.60 -7.66
N ASP A 3 12.44 5.29 -6.39
CA ASP A 3 11.63 4.36 -5.61
C ASP A 3 10.16 4.81 -5.51
N ARG A 4 9.89 6.12 -5.52
CA ARG A 4 8.51 6.64 -5.55
C ARG A 4 7.80 6.31 -6.86
N LYS A 5 8.50 6.43 -8.00
CA LYS A 5 7.95 6.04 -9.31
C LYS A 5 7.71 4.54 -9.42
N LEU A 6 8.59 3.73 -8.83
CA LEU A 6 8.38 2.28 -8.74
C LEU A 6 7.08 1.98 -7.97
N VAL A 7 6.93 2.56 -6.78
CA VAL A 7 5.73 2.36 -5.93
C VAL A 7 4.47 2.84 -6.64
N ALA A 8 4.51 4.01 -7.30
CA ALA A 8 3.40 4.50 -8.09
C ALA A 8 2.98 3.49 -9.18
N ALA A 9 3.94 2.94 -9.92
CA ALA A 9 3.67 1.95 -10.95
C ALA A 9 3.08 0.64 -10.37
N LEU A 10 3.53 0.21 -9.19
CA LEU A 10 2.98 -0.98 -8.52
C LEU A 10 1.52 -0.76 -8.12
N ILE A 11 1.19 0.41 -7.56
CA ILE A 11 -0.20 0.76 -7.19
C ILE A 11 -1.11 0.76 -8.42
N ILE A 12 -0.69 1.37 -9.52
CA ILE A 12 -1.49 1.39 -10.76
C ILE A 12 -1.71 -0.03 -11.31
N LYS A 13 -0.69 -0.90 -11.27
CA LYS A 13 -0.84 -2.30 -11.68
C LYS A 13 -1.84 -3.07 -10.83
N VAL A 14 -1.90 -2.78 -9.53
CA VAL A 14 -2.91 -3.37 -8.64
C VAL A 14 -4.31 -2.92 -9.03
N ILE A 15 -4.53 -1.62 -9.14
CA ILE A 15 -5.87 -1.05 -9.38
C ILE A 15 -6.41 -1.46 -10.75
N THR A 16 -5.53 -1.60 -11.74
CA THR A 16 -5.88 -2.05 -13.09
C THR A 16 -5.98 -3.58 -13.22
N GLY A 17 -5.79 -4.33 -12.13
CA GLY A 17 -5.87 -5.80 -12.12
C GLY A 17 -4.71 -6.51 -12.83
N GLN A 18 -3.64 -5.79 -13.18
CA GLN A 18 -2.44 -6.34 -13.81
C GLN A 18 -1.51 -7.04 -12.80
N MET A 19 -1.71 -6.80 -11.50
CA MET A 19 -0.91 -7.37 -10.42
C MET A 19 -1.76 -7.55 -9.17
N LEU A 20 -1.53 -8.62 -8.41
CA LEU A 20 -2.20 -8.79 -7.12
C LEU A 20 -1.51 -7.92 -6.05
N VAL A 21 -2.24 -7.48 -5.04
CA VAL A 21 -1.68 -6.65 -3.96
C VAL A 21 -0.49 -7.34 -3.28
N ARG A 22 -0.61 -8.65 -3.00
CA ARG A 22 0.49 -9.46 -2.45
C ARG A 22 1.76 -9.38 -3.29
N ASP A 23 1.65 -9.38 -4.61
CA ASP A 23 2.80 -9.34 -5.51
C ASP A 23 3.38 -7.93 -5.55
N ALA A 24 2.53 -6.90 -5.55
CA ALA A 24 2.97 -5.51 -5.45
C ALA A 24 3.77 -5.29 -4.16
N ILE A 25 3.24 -5.71 -3.00
CA ILE A 25 3.91 -5.62 -1.68
C ILE A 25 5.31 -6.24 -1.71
N LEU A 26 5.53 -7.33 -2.45
CA LEU A 26 6.84 -7.97 -2.56
C LEU A 26 7.87 -7.15 -3.35
N HIS A 27 7.40 -6.29 -4.27
CA HIS A 27 8.22 -5.43 -5.11
C HIS A 27 8.43 -4.02 -4.54
N PHE A 28 7.76 -3.69 -3.42
CA PHE A 28 7.97 -2.40 -2.76
C PHE A 28 9.43 -2.24 -2.26
N PRO A 29 10.00 -1.02 -2.29
CA PRO A 29 11.37 -0.75 -1.81
C PRO A 29 11.56 -1.10 -0.33
N LYS A 30 12.39 -2.08 -0.04
CA LYS A 30 12.61 -2.56 1.34
C LYS A 30 13.38 -1.53 2.16
N ASP A 31 13.12 -1.50 3.48
CA ASP A 31 13.79 -0.61 4.45
C ASP A 31 13.71 0.90 4.12
N SER A 32 12.74 1.30 3.29
CA SER A 32 12.57 2.70 2.91
C SER A 32 12.32 3.57 4.14
N GLN A 33 13.12 4.62 4.27
CA GLN A 33 12.93 5.68 5.28
C GLN A 33 12.05 6.82 4.73
N ASP A 34 11.61 6.73 3.48
CA ASP A 34 10.74 7.72 2.86
C ASP A 34 9.31 7.53 3.39
N VAL A 35 8.87 8.49 4.21
CA VAL A 35 7.53 8.51 4.79
C VAL A 35 6.42 8.35 3.74
N ASN A 36 6.63 8.84 2.52
CA ASN A 36 5.64 8.74 1.44
C ASN A 36 5.51 7.30 0.93
N ILE A 37 6.64 6.59 0.81
CA ILE A 37 6.66 5.17 0.42
C ILE A 37 6.07 4.31 1.53
N VAL A 38 6.41 4.60 2.79
CA VAL A 38 5.85 3.91 3.95
C VAL A 38 4.33 4.12 4.01
N THR A 39 3.86 5.35 3.86
CA THR A 39 2.42 5.66 3.79
C THR A 39 1.71 4.86 2.69
N ALA A 40 2.27 4.87 1.47
CA ALA A 40 1.71 4.14 0.34
C ALA A 40 1.67 2.63 0.56
N TYR A 41 2.68 2.07 1.24
CA TYR A 41 2.69 0.67 1.64
C TYR A 41 1.52 0.36 2.59
N HIS A 42 1.31 1.19 3.61
CA HIS A 42 0.20 1.00 4.54
C HIS A 42 -1.16 1.16 3.86
N ALA A 43 -1.33 2.16 3.01
CA ALA A 43 -2.56 2.34 2.24
C ALA A 43 -2.89 1.09 1.41
N LEU A 44 -1.89 0.51 0.73
CA LEU A 44 -2.08 -0.72 -0.05
C LEU A 44 -2.37 -1.95 0.81
N VAL A 45 -1.77 -2.04 2.00
CA VAL A 45 -2.05 -3.10 2.96
C VAL A 45 -3.46 -3.00 3.57
N HIS A 46 -3.97 -1.78 3.77
CA HIS A 46 -5.37 -1.56 4.18
C HIS A 46 -6.33 -1.91 3.03
N TYR A 47 -6.00 -1.52 1.80
CA TYR A 47 -6.78 -1.87 0.62
C TYR A 47 -6.98 -3.39 0.47
N GLU A 48 -5.94 -4.19 0.74
CA GLU A 48 -6.06 -5.66 0.78
C GLU A 48 -6.93 -6.13 1.95
N ALA A 49 -6.75 -5.54 3.14
CA ALA A 49 -7.51 -5.90 4.33
C ALA A 49 -9.02 -5.69 4.15
N ASP A 50 -9.40 -4.69 3.35
CA ASP A 50 -10.79 -4.32 3.10
C ASP A 50 -11.38 -5.01 1.84
N GLU A 51 -10.76 -6.10 1.35
CA GLU A 51 -11.23 -6.82 0.14
C GLU A 51 -12.69 -7.24 0.24
N ASP A 52 -13.08 -7.88 1.35
CA ASP A 52 -14.46 -8.32 1.56
C ASP A 52 -15.46 -7.15 1.46
N PHE A 53 -15.16 -6.02 2.11
CA PHE A 53 -16.01 -4.82 2.03
C PHE A 53 -16.07 -4.26 0.61
N ARG A 54 -14.93 -4.18 -0.10
CA ARG A 54 -14.88 -3.69 -1.50
C ARG A 54 -15.61 -4.60 -2.48
N THR A 55 -15.78 -5.89 -2.17
CA THR A 55 -16.58 -6.79 -3.02
C THR A 55 -18.08 -6.58 -2.83
N GLN A 56 -18.50 -6.12 -1.66
CA GLN A 56 -19.90 -5.92 -1.30
C GLN A 56 -20.40 -4.51 -1.61
N ASP A 57 -19.52 -3.51 -1.55
CA ASP A 57 -19.85 -2.10 -1.78
C ASP A 57 -19.00 -1.52 -2.93
N SER A 58 -19.65 -1.25 -4.05
CA SER A 58 -18.99 -0.71 -5.24
C SER A 58 -18.56 0.75 -5.10
N GLU A 59 -19.31 1.56 -4.34
CA GLU A 59 -18.99 2.96 -4.11
C GLU A 59 -17.73 3.06 -3.23
N TYR A 60 -17.71 2.29 -2.13
CA TYR A 60 -16.54 2.18 -1.27
C TYR A 60 -15.30 1.68 -2.02
N ARG A 61 -15.46 0.71 -2.92
CA ARG A 61 -14.37 0.23 -3.78
C ARG A 61 -13.83 1.34 -4.70
N GLU A 62 -14.70 2.13 -5.31
CA GLU A 62 -14.31 3.24 -6.16
C GLU A 62 -13.57 4.33 -5.38
N GLU A 63 -14.04 4.68 -4.17
CA GLU A 63 -13.37 5.62 -3.28
C GLU A 63 -11.95 5.15 -2.93
N GLN A 64 -11.80 3.88 -2.52
CA GLN A 64 -10.51 3.29 -2.20
C GLN A 64 -9.56 3.26 -3.41
N ASN A 65 -10.07 2.93 -4.60
CA ASN A 65 -9.29 2.98 -5.84
C ASN A 65 -8.83 4.41 -6.16
N ASN A 66 -9.73 5.39 -6.06
CA ASN A 66 -9.43 6.80 -6.33
C ASN A 66 -8.36 7.33 -5.36
N TYR A 67 -8.44 6.94 -4.09
CA TYR A 67 -7.47 7.32 -3.09
C TYR A 67 -6.06 6.76 -3.38
N LEU A 68 -5.97 5.48 -3.77
CA LEU A 68 -4.70 4.89 -4.18
C LEU A 68 -4.16 5.48 -5.49
N ILE A 69 -5.01 5.79 -6.47
CA ILE A 69 -4.61 6.50 -7.70
C ILE A 69 -4.01 7.85 -7.34
N PHE A 70 -4.65 8.61 -6.45
CA PHE A 70 -4.15 9.90 -5.98
C PHE A 70 -2.75 9.80 -5.35
N ILE A 71 -2.54 8.81 -4.47
CA ILE A 71 -1.22 8.52 -3.90
C ILE A 71 -0.20 8.22 -5.00
N ALA A 72 -0.54 7.36 -5.96
CA ALA A 72 0.34 6.99 -7.05
C ALA A 72 0.72 8.18 -7.94
N GLU A 73 -0.23 9.07 -8.26
CA GLU A 73 0.02 10.28 -9.04
C GLU A 73 1.00 11.23 -8.34
N ILE A 74 0.83 11.46 -7.04
CA ILE A 74 1.76 12.30 -6.26
C ILE A 74 3.17 11.71 -6.28
N LEU A 75 3.28 10.41 -5.99
CA LEU A 75 4.57 9.71 -5.97
C LEU A 75 5.25 9.70 -7.35
N ASN A 76 4.49 9.49 -8.42
CA ASN A 76 5.02 9.48 -9.79
C ASN A 76 5.60 10.85 -10.19
N ASN A 77 4.99 11.92 -9.68
CA ASN A 77 5.47 13.30 -9.85
C ASN A 77 6.62 13.67 -8.91
N GLY A 78 7.08 12.76 -8.04
CA GLY A 78 8.13 13.02 -7.05
C GLY A 78 7.71 13.99 -5.94
N LYS A 79 6.40 14.24 -5.78
CA LYS A 79 5.86 15.14 -4.75
C LYS A 79 5.72 14.40 -3.41
N GLU A 80 5.55 15.18 -2.35
CA GLU A 80 5.22 14.65 -1.02
C GLU A 80 3.70 14.52 -0.86
N LEU A 81 3.29 13.48 -0.15
CA LEU A 81 1.89 13.27 0.22
C LEU A 81 1.43 14.37 1.20
N PRO A 82 0.16 14.78 1.13
CA PRO A 82 -0.44 15.68 2.10
C PRO A 82 -0.25 15.18 3.53
N LYS A 83 0.06 16.10 4.46
CA LYS A 83 0.33 15.77 5.86
C LYS A 83 -0.83 15.05 6.55
N ASN A 84 -2.07 15.32 6.16
CA ASN A 84 -3.25 14.63 6.69
C ASN A 84 -3.25 13.14 6.32
N ILE A 85 -2.85 12.79 5.10
CA ILE A 85 -2.74 11.40 4.64
C ILE A 85 -1.63 10.68 5.38
N ILE A 86 -0.47 11.32 5.54
CA ILE A 86 0.64 10.75 6.32
C ILE A 86 0.18 10.46 7.76
N LYS A 87 -0.46 11.44 8.42
CA LYS A 87 -0.97 11.30 9.79
C LYS A 87 -2.03 10.22 9.95
N GLU A 88 -2.84 9.98 8.93
CA GLU A 88 -3.84 8.91 8.94
C GLU A 88 -3.17 7.53 9.06
N TYR A 89 -2.01 7.34 8.42
CA TYR A 89 -1.30 6.06 8.42
C TYR A 89 -0.17 5.95 9.44
N GLU A 90 0.31 7.06 10.00
CA GLU A 90 1.35 7.11 11.05
C GLU A 90 1.17 6.08 12.19
N PRO A 91 -0.04 5.89 12.76
CA PRO A 91 -0.26 4.91 13.83
C PRO A 91 0.10 3.46 13.43
N TYR A 92 0.07 3.14 12.14
CA TYR A 92 0.29 1.78 11.64
C TYR A 92 1.75 1.49 11.29
N TYR A 93 2.61 2.50 11.21
CA TYR A 93 4.03 2.35 10.83
C TYR A 93 4.78 1.39 11.74
N THR A 94 4.42 1.36 13.02
CA THR A 94 5.06 0.49 14.03
C THR A 94 4.46 -0.92 14.05
N VAL A 95 3.18 -1.05 13.71
CA VAL A 95 2.39 -2.29 13.78
C VAL A 95 2.61 -3.16 12.55
N ARG A 96 2.65 -2.56 11.35
CA ARG A 96 2.86 -3.25 10.08
C ARG A 96 4.15 -2.77 9.42
N ARG A 97 5.28 -2.95 10.09
CA ARG A 97 6.58 -2.55 9.54
C ARG A 97 6.76 -3.15 8.16
N MET A 98 7.20 -2.30 7.23
CA MET A 98 7.68 -2.73 5.93
C MET A 98 8.75 -3.82 6.11
N PRO A 99 8.79 -4.86 5.28
CA PRO A 99 9.67 -5.99 5.50
C PRO A 99 11.14 -5.55 5.45
N THR A 100 11.87 -5.74 6.56
CA THR A 100 13.27 -5.30 6.70
C THR A 100 14.31 -6.35 6.29
N THR A 101 13.88 -7.59 6.04
CA THR A 101 14.75 -8.69 5.63
C THR A 101 13.98 -9.74 4.84
N THR A 102 14.72 -10.56 4.09
CA THR A 102 14.35 -11.66 3.20
C THR A 102 13.55 -12.81 3.85
N ARG A 103 12.77 -12.56 4.91
CA ARG A 103 11.95 -13.57 5.61
C ARG A 103 10.46 -13.43 5.25
N PHE A 104 10.20 -13.79 4.00
CA PHE A 104 8.90 -13.81 3.32
C PHE A 104 7.75 -14.51 4.08
N LYS A 105 8.05 -15.50 4.92
CA LYS A 105 7.02 -16.23 5.69
C LYS A 105 6.34 -15.38 6.76
N ASN A 106 6.97 -14.31 7.25
CA ASN A 106 6.41 -13.49 8.33
C ASN A 106 5.49 -12.38 7.82
N VAL A 107 5.73 -11.84 6.63
CA VAL A 107 4.89 -10.79 6.02
C VAL A 107 3.55 -11.37 5.60
N LEU A 108 3.56 -12.51 4.91
CA LEU A 108 2.34 -13.24 4.56
C LEU A 108 1.60 -13.70 5.83
N LYS A 109 2.32 -14.13 6.87
CA LYS A 109 1.71 -14.52 8.16
C LYS A 109 1.16 -13.33 8.94
N LEU A 110 1.72 -12.13 8.80
CA LEU A 110 1.14 -10.89 9.33
C LEU A 110 -0.13 -10.56 8.55
N LEU A 111 -0.07 -10.48 7.21
CA LEU A 111 -1.24 -10.20 6.37
C LEU A 111 -2.36 -11.24 6.59
N CYS A 112 -2.06 -12.53 6.58
CA CYS A 112 -3.02 -13.60 6.85
C CYS A 112 -3.51 -13.67 8.30
N LYS A 113 -2.74 -13.22 9.32
CA LYS A 113 -3.26 -13.10 10.71
C LYS A 113 -4.22 -11.92 10.87
N PHE A 114 -4.02 -10.86 10.09
CA PHE A 114 -4.87 -9.66 10.15
C PHE A 114 -6.14 -9.80 9.28
N LEU A 115 -6.10 -10.61 8.23
CA LEU A 115 -7.25 -10.99 7.40
C LEU A 115 -8.13 -12.11 8.01
N ASN A 116 -7.79 -12.59 9.21
CA ASN A 116 -8.51 -13.68 9.85
C ASN A 116 -9.57 -13.14 10.81
N ILE A 117 -10.83 -13.42 10.43
CA ILE A 117 -11.83 -14.05 11.32
C ILE A 117 -11.19 -15.07 12.26
#